data_AF-A0A149R3A8-F1
#
_entry.id   AF-A0A149R3A8-F1
#
_cell.length_a   1.000
_cell.length_b   1.000
_cell.length_c   1.000
_cell.angle_alpha   90.00
_cell.angle_beta   90.00
_cell.angle_gamma   90.00
#
_symmetry.space_group_name_H-M   'P 1'
#
loop_
_entity.id
_entity.type
_entity.pdbx_description
1 polymer ?
#
loop_
_entity_poly.entity_id
_entity_poly.type
_entity_poly.pdbx_seq_one_letter_code
_entity_poly.pdbx_strand_id
1 'polypeptide(L)'
;MEKKTAHAAEQDRPDILTRRQDWFDVQPDLDPKRLVFIDETWASTNMARRYGRCLRGQRLRSAVPHGHWKTTTFVAGLQLTGIVAPMVL
;
A
#
# COMPACT_ATOMS: atom_id res chain seq x y z
N MET A 1 -9.21 -23.12 6.65
CA MET A 1 -9.78 -21.93 7.30
C MET A 1 -9.56 -20.78 6.34
N GLU A 2 -10.63 -20.21 5.81
CA GLU A 2 -10.56 -19.16 4.79
C GLU A 2 -10.49 -17.79 5.47
N LYS A 3 -9.59 -16.92 5.02
CA LYS A 3 -9.40 -15.61 5.62
C LYS A 3 -10.54 -14.70 5.16
N LYS A 4 -11.28 -14.11 6.09
CA LYS A 4 -12.27 -13.07 5.77
C LYS A 4 -11.55 -11.87 5.15
N THR A 5 -11.86 -11.57 3.89
CA THR A 5 -11.41 -10.34 3.23
C THR A 5 -12.36 -9.22 3.61
N ALA A 6 -11.83 -8.15 4.19
CA ALA A 6 -12.60 -6.95 4.46
C ALA A 6 -12.73 -6.14 3.16
N HIS A 7 -13.94 -5.69 2.86
CA HIS A 7 -14.25 -4.80 1.76
C HIS A 7 -14.92 -3.54 2.33
N ALA A 8 -14.65 -2.38 1.74
CA ALA A 8 -15.30 -1.14 2.15
C ALA A 8 -16.73 -1.14 1.59
N ALA A 9 -17.73 -1.23 2.47
CA ALA A 9 -19.15 -1.24 2.07
C ALA A 9 -19.57 -0.01 1.26
N GLU A 10 -18.84 1.11 1.39
CA GLU A 10 -19.05 2.31 0.58
C GLU A 10 -18.88 2.06 -0.92
N GLN A 11 -18.02 1.12 -1.32
CA GLN A 11 -17.82 0.76 -2.72
C GLN A 11 -19.07 0.13 -3.36
N ASP A 12 -19.95 -0.46 -2.55
CA ASP A 12 -21.20 -1.09 -3.02
C ASP A 12 -22.35 -0.07 -3.15
N ARG A 13 -22.13 1.19 -2.75
CA ARG A 13 -23.15 2.23 -2.91
C ARG A 13 -23.39 2.51 -4.40
N PRO A 14 -24.65 2.59 -4.84
CA PRO A 14 -24.98 2.83 -6.25
C PRO A 14 -24.30 4.06 -6.84
N ASP A 15 -24.22 5.17 -6.10
CA ASP A 15 -23.60 6.41 -6.56
C ASP A 15 -22.07 6.29 -6.75
N ILE A 16 -21.41 5.47 -5.92
CA ILE A 16 -19.98 5.18 -6.04
C ILE A 16 -19.73 4.22 -7.21
N LEU A 17 -20.56 3.19 -7.38
CA LEU A 17 -20.47 2.27 -8.51
C LEU A 17 -20.62 2.99 -9.85
N THR A 18 -21.63 3.85 -10.00
CA THR A 18 -21.81 4.66 -11.21
C THR A 18 -20.58 5.51 -11.49
N ARG A 19 -20.07 6.26 -10.50
CA ARG A 19 -18.87 7.09 -10.70
C ARG A 19 -17.62 6.29 -11.06
N ARG A 20 -17.46 5.09 -10.51
CA ARG A 20 -16.34 4.21 -10.86
C ARG A 20 -16.48 3.71 -12.29
N GLN A 21 -17.68 3.32 -12.71
CA GLN A 21 -17.93 2.90 -14.08
C GLN A 21 -17.69 4.04 -15.06
N ASP A 22 -18.24 5.22 -14.80
CA ASP A 22 -18.01 6.42 -15.60
C ASP A 22 -16.51 6.70 -15.74
N TRP A 23 -15.76 6.64 -14.63
CA TRP A 23 -14.30 6.78 -14.65
C TRP A 23 -13.59 5.70 -15.48
N PHE A 24 -14.01 4.44 -15.39
CA PHE A 24 -13.46 3.35 -16.20
C PHE A 24 -13.72 3.56 -17.69
N ASP A 25 -14.91 4.04 -18.05
CA ASP A 25 -15.29 4.24 -19.44
C ASP A 25 -14.46 5.35 -20.13
N VAL A 26 -13.97 6.35 -19.37
CA VAL A 26 -13.09 7.41 -19.92
C VAL A 26 -11.60 7.03 -19.93
N GLN A 27 -11.18 5.96 -19.24
CA GLN A 27 -9.76 5.59 -19.15
C GLN A 27 -9.08 5.34 -20.52
N PRO A 28 -9.73 4.68 -21.50
CA PRO A 28 -9.13 4.46 -22.82
C PRO A 28 -8.75 5.75 -23.56
N ASP A 29 -9.39 6.87 -23.24
CA ASP A 29 -9.15 8.17 -23.89
C ASP A 29 -7.96 8.93 -23.25
N LEU A 30 -7.42 8.45 -22.13
CA LEU A 30 -6.28 9.05 -21.45
C LEU A 30 -4.95 8.59 -22.08
N ASP A 31 -4.09 9.54 -22.46
CA ASP A 31 -2.71 9.22 -22.85
C ASP A 31 -1.86 8.88 -21.61
N PRO A 32 -1.42 7.61 -21.43
CA PRO A 32 -0.67 7.21 -20.23
C PRO A 32 0.66 7.95 -20.05
N LYS A 33 1.24 8.50 -21.13
CA LYS A 33 2.50 9.26 -21.07
C LYS A 33 2.35 10.62 -20.40
N ARG A 34 1.12 11.10 -20.24
CA ARG A 34 0.80 12.41 -19.63
C ARG A 34 0.27 12.28 -18.21
N LEU A 35 0.04 11.06 -17.73
CA LEU A 35 -0.51 10.80 -16.40
C LEU A 35 0.60 10.77 -15.34
N VAL A 36 0.31 11.36 -14.19
CA VAL A 36 1.10 11.25 -12.96
C VAL A 36 0.16 10.75 -11.87
N PHE A 37 0.36 9.52 -11.40
CA PHE A 37 -0.37 8.98 -10.25
C PHE A 37 0.28 9.48 -8.98
N ILE A 38 -0.48 10.01 -8.04
CA ILE A 38 0.04 10.48 -6.75
C ILE A 38 -0.56 9.61 -5.66
N ASP A 39 0.28 9.12 -4.77
CA ASP A 39 -0.14 8.36 -3.60
C ASP A 39 0.73 8.68 -2.39
N GLU A 40 0.19 8.39 -1.22
CA GLU A 40 0.86 8.52 0.07
C GLU A 40 0.89 7.17 0.78
N THR A 41 2.04 6.81 1.31
CA THR A 41 2.18 5.66 2.19
C THR A 41 3.03 6.01 3.40
N TRP A 42 2.89 5.25 4.48
CA TRP A 42 3.73 5.41 5.66
C TRP A 42 4.49 4.11 5.96
N ALA A 43 5.70 4.24 6.47
CA ALA A 43 6.50 3.13 6.95
C ALA A 43 6.90 3.36 8.42
N SER A 44 6.74 2.33 9.25
CA SER A 44 7.25 2.34 10.62
C SER A 44 8.58 1.61 10.69
N THR A 45 9.47 2.14 11.52
CA THR A 45 10.78 1.55 11.84
C THR A 45 10.70 0.36 12.80
N ASN A 46 9.51 0.01 13.30
CA ASN A 46 9.32 -1.11 14.25
C ASN A 46 9.01 -2.47 13.59
N MET A 47 9.27 -2.64 12.29
CA MET A 47 8.97 -3.89 11.60
C MET A 47 9.86 -5.05 12.09
N ALA A 48 9.22 -6.05 12.70
CA ALA A 48 9.83 -7.34 13.00
C ALA A 48 9.23 -8.44 12.11
N ARG A 49 10.03 -9.47 11.82
CA ARG A 49 9.53 -10.63 11.05
C ARG A 49 8.40 -11.31 11.82
N ARG A 50 7.22 -11.41 11.21
CA ARG A 50 6.05 -12.06 11.81
C ARG A 50 6.22 -13.57 11.99
N TYR A 51 7.01 -14.20 11.11
CA TYR A 51 7.26 -15.63 11.12
C TYR A 51 8.74 -15.92 10.88
N GLY A 52 9.21 -17.04 11.40
CA GLY A 52 10.51 -17.60 11.06
C GLY A 52 10.50 -19.10 11.27
N ARG A 53 11.59 -19.77 10.89
CA ARG A 53 11.73 -21.22 10.98
C ARG A 53 12.93 -21.57 11.84
N CYS A 54 12.79 -22.60 12.66
CA CYS A 54 13.87 -23.22 13.42
C CYS A 54 13.68 -24.73 13.41
N LEU A 55 14.71 -25.47 13.81
CA LEU A 55 14.61 -26.92 13.95
C LEU A 55 13.57 -27.30 15.00
N ARG A 56 12.92 -28.45 14.81
CA ARG A 56 11.93 -28.97 15.75
C ARG A 56 12.57 -29.13 17.13
N GLY A 57 11.87 -28.66 18.17
CA GLY A 57 12.36 -28.68 19.55
C GLY A 57 13.27 -27.50 19.93
N GLN A 58 13.62 -26.62 18.99
CA GLN A 58 14.37 -25.40 19.29
C GLN A 58 13.46 -24.18 19.36
N ARG A 59 13.83 -23.19 20.19
CA ARG A 59 13.17 -21.89 20.22
C ARG A 59 13.81 -20.97 19.20
N LEU A 60 13.03 -20.46 18.24
CA LEU A 60 13.46 -19.40 17.35
C LEU A 60 13.71 -18.11 18.15
N ARG A 61 14.95 -17.61 18.13
CA ARG A 61 15.30 -16.29 18.64
C ARG A 61 15.47 -15.34 17.47
N SER A 62 14.75 -14.22 17.48
CA SER A 62 14.89 -13.14 16.51
C SER A 62 15.09 -11.84 17.26
N ALA A 63 16.05 -11.03 16.80
CA ALA A 63 16.14 -9.66 17.24
C ALA A 63 14.91 -8.88 16.76
N VAL A 64 14.44 -7.97 17.59
CA VAL A 64 13.36 -7.00 17.29
C VAL A 64 13.97 -5.62 17.53
N PRO A 65 13.69 -4.62 16.66
CA PRO A 65 14.15 -3.26 16.90
C PRO A 65 13.76 -2.78 18.30
N HIS A 66 14.70 -2.20 19.06
CA HIS A 66 14.48 -1.63 20.39
C HIS A 66 14.71 -0.11 20.33
N GLY A 67 13.80 0.70 20.91
CA GLY A 67 13.94 2.15 20.96
C GLY A 67 12.65 2.92 20.63
N HIS A 68 12.77 4.23 20.44
CA HIS A 68 11.65 5.10 20.03
C HIS A 68 11.33 4.90 18.55
N TRP A 69 10.05 4.60 18.28
CA TRP A 69 9.54 4.35 16.94
C TRP A 69 9.42 5.65 16.16
N LYS A 70 9.82 5.62 14.90
CA LYS A 70 9.51 6.65 13.91
C LYS A 70 8.61 6.06 12.85
N THR A 71 7.48 6.71 12.63
CA THR A 71 6.67 6.56 11.44
C THR A 71 7.11 7.65 10.48
N THR A 72 7.37 7.26 9.24
CA THR A 72 7.78 8.16 8.18
C THR A 72 6.75 8.09 7.07
N THR A 73 6.29 9.25 6.63
CA THR A 73 5.36 9.37 5.50
C THR A 73 6.16 9.56 4.23
N PHE A 74 5.78 8.85 3.18
CA PHE A 74 6.33 8.93 1.83
C PHE A 74 5.22 9.32 0.86
N VAL A 75 5.41 10.44 0.17
CA VAL A 75 4.54 10.90 -0.91
C VAL A 75 5.35 10.91 -2.20
N ALA A 76 4.79 10.39 -3.28
CA ALA A 76 5.44 10.48 -4.58
C ALA A 76 4.44 10.45 -5.74
N GLY A 77 4.90 10.96 -6.88
CA GLY A 77 4.28 10.71 -8.17
C GLY A 77 4.83 9.42 -8.81
N LEU A 78 4.03 8.76 -9.63
CA LEU A 78 4.41 7.63 -10.48
C LEU A 78 4.00 7.91 -11.92
N GLN A 79 4.97 7.79 -12.83
CA GLN A 79 4.80 7.88 -14.27
C GLN A 79 5.29 6.58 -14.93
N LEU A 80 5.11 6.45 -16.25
CA LEU A 80 5.61 5.30 -17.02
C LEU A 80 7.13 5.09 -16.89
N THR A 81 7.89 6.14 -16.62
CA THR A 81 9.35 6.08 -16.45
C THR A 81 9.78 5.81 -15.01
N GLY A 82 8.84 5.74 -14.06
CA GLY A 82 9.10 5.47 -12.65
C GLY A 82 8.63 6.57 -11.70
N ILE A 83 9.17 6.53 -10.49
CA ILE A 83 8.83 7.45 -9.39
C ILE A 83 9.39 8.86 -9.68
N VAL A 84 8.58 9.88 -9.41
CA VAL A 84 8.92 11.29 -9.56
C VAL A 84 8.54 12.09 -8.30
N ALA A 85 9.23 13.20 -8.06
CA ALA A 85 9.00 14.11 -6.93
C ALA A 85 8.82 13.42 -5.55
N PRO A 86 9.73 12.51 -5.15
CA PRO A 86 9.62 11.83 -3.86
C PRO A 86 9.82 12.82 -2.71
N MET A 87 8.98 12.73 -1.69
CA MET A 87 9.07 13.49 -0.45
C MET A 87 8.89 12.57 0.76
N VAL A 88 9.74 12.78 1.77
CA VAL A 88 9.76 12.02 3.01
C VAL A 88 9.54 12.99 4.18
N LEU A 89 8.59 12.67 5.06
CA LEU A 89 8.20 13.45 6.23
C LEU A 89 8.33 12.62 7.52
#